data_AF-A0A3P8N5H0-F1
#
_entry.id   AF-A0A3P8N5H0-F1
#
_cell.length_a   1.000
_cell.length_b   1.000
_cell.length_c   1.000
_cell.angle_alpha   90.00
_cell.angle_beta   90.00
_cell.angle_gamma   90.00
#
_symmetry.space_group_name_H-M   'P 1'
#
loop_
_entity.id
_entity.type
_entity.pdbx_description
1 polymer ?
#
loop_
_entity_poly.entity_id
_entity_poly.type
_entity_poly.pdbx_seq_one_letter_code
_entity_poly.pdbx_strand_id
1 'polypeptide(L)'
;MLLLLIVSTVNVLFGVGMVCMPLSDNGPHIAHGWAQVVRLRHLYATRPGMHLLISEGGQIRGSAVQTLHSLMEIRPVGPGRVAIRGVATARFLCIEDDGTLYSSHACSREDCIFREQILPDGYNIYISDRHGVLLSLGNHRQRLQGLDRGDPALAQFLPRISTLNQIPSPGAKIGDHMKEAKTEEPVDTIDSFGKFSQIIDSPSFHKR
;
A
#
# COMPACT_ATOMS: atom_id res chain seq x y z
N MET A 1 -7.48 -60.57 -33.03
CA MET A 1 -8.43 -59.65 -32.36
C MET A 1 -8.05 -59.32 -30.91
N LEU A 2 -7.53 -60.26 -30.12
CA LEU A 2 -7.13 -60.02 -28.73
C LEU A 2 -5.95 -59.02 -28.57
N LEU A 3 -4.94 -59.09 -29.44
CA LEU A 3 -3.78 -58.19 -29.44
C LEU A 3 -4.13 -56.71 -29.71
N LEU A 4 -5.12 -56.45 -30.57
CA LEU A 4 -5.59 -55.09 -30.87
C LEU A 4 -6.35 -54.46 -29.69
N LEU A 5 -7.09 -55.29 -28.93
CA LEU A 5 -7.77 -54.86 -27.71
C LEU A 5 -6.74 -54.50 -26.63
N ILE A 6 -5.65 -55.25 -26.50
CA ILE A 6 -4.60 -54.98 -25.51
C ILE A 6 -3.88 -53.66 -25.83
N VAL A 7 -3.49 -53.43 -27.10
CA VAL A 7 -2.86 -52.16 -27.51
C VAL A 7 -3.80 -50.97 -27.30
N SER A 8 -5.09 -51.16 -27.57
CA SER A 8 -6.12 -50.14 -27.29
C SER A 8 -6.25 -49.85 -25.80
N THR A 9 -6.24 -50.87 -24.93
CA THR A 9 -6.31 -50.66 -23.47
C THR A 9 -5.06 -50.00 -22.89
N VAL A 10 -3.86 -50.29 -23.43
CA VAL A 10 -2.61 -49.68 -22.96
C VAL A 10 -2.52 -48.20 -23.34
N ASN A 11 -3.00 -47.82 -24.53
CA ASN A 11 -3.11 -46.41 -24.95
C ASN A 11 -4.16 -45.62 -24.16
N VAL A 12 -5.25 -46.27 -23.71
CA VAL A 12 -6.29 -45.63 -22.89
C VAL A 12 -5.80 -45.41 -21.45
N LEU A 13 -4.93 -46.28 -20.93
CA LEU A 13 -4.46 -46.19 -19.54
C LEU A 13 -3.33 -45.16 -19.32
N PHE A 14 -2.62 -44.76 -20.38
CA PHE A 14 -1.55 -43.74 -20.30
C PHE A 14 -2.07 -42.29 -20.32
N GLY A 15 -3.39 -42.09 -20.44
CA GLY A 15 -4.05 -40.78 -20.44
C GLY A 15 -4.53 -40.30 -19.07
N VAL A 16 -4.04 -40.87 -17.96
CA VAL A 16 -4.34 -40.34 -16.62
C VAL A 16 -3.50 -39.09 -16.42
N GLY A 17 -4.09 -37.97 -16.85
CA GLY A 17 -3.50 -36.65 -16.77
C GLY A 17 -3.02 -36.33 -15.37
N MET A 18 -1.76 -35.92 -15.28
CA MET A 18 -1.32 -35.00 -14.24
C MET A 18 -2.17 -33.74 -14.37
N VAL A 19 -3.29 -33.69 -13.64
CA VAL A 19 -4.00 -32.44 -13.41
C VAL A 19 -3.15 -31.66 -12.42
N CYS A 20 -2.18 -30.91 -12.95
CA CYS A 20 -1.52 -29.87 -12.18
C CYS A 20 -2.59 -28.83 -11.82
N MET A 21 -3.22 -28.98 -10.65
CA MET A 21 -3.96 -27.87 -10.08
C MET A 21 -2.92 -26.85 -9.63
N PRO A 22 -2.94 -25.61 -10.16
CA PRO A 22 -2.06 -24.59 -9.64
C PRO A 22 -2.37 -24.45 -8.15
N LEU A 23 -1.34 -24.59 -7.32
CA LEU A 23 -1.46 -24.27 -5.90
C LEU A 23 -1.85 -22.79 -5.88
N SER A 24 -3.07 -22.49 -5.46
CA SER A 24 -3.55 -21.12 -5.35
C SER A 24 -2.94 -20.49 -4.10
N ASP A 25 -1.61 -20.32 -4.11
CA ASP A 25 -0.90 -19.49 -3.14
C ASP A 25 -1.03 -18.02 -3.54
N ASN A 26 -2.27 -17.57 -3.58
CA ASN A 26 -2.54 -16.16 -3.52
C ASN A 26 -2.40 -15.79 -2.05
N GLY A 27 -1.17 -15.46 -1.63
CA GLY A 27 -0.94 -14.80 -0.36
C GLY A 27 -1.95 -13.65 -0.17
N PRO A 28 -2.24 -13.22 1.07
CA PRO A 28 -3.42 -12.41 1.42
C PRO A 28 -3.59 -11.07 0.68
N HIS A 29 -2.64 -10.70 -0.17
CA HIS A 29 -2.60 -9.47 -0.98
C HIS A 29 -3.06 -9.64 -2.44
N ILE A 30 -3.33 -10.85 -2.93
CA ILE A 30 -3.58 -11.13 -4.38
C ILE A 30 -5.06 -11.38 -4.71
N ALA A 31 -5.99 -11.23 -3.76
CA ALA A 31 -7.39 -11.60 -3.94
C ALA A 31 -8.15 -10.86 -5.07
N HIS A 32 -7.60 -9.80 -5.69
CA HIS A 32 -8.32 -8.92 -6.62
C HIS A 32 -7.70 -8.82 -8.03
N GLY A 33 -6.92 -9.83 -8.43
CA GLY A 33 -6.31 -9.86 -9.75
C GLY A 33 -5.16 -8.84 -9.90
N TRP A 34 -4.24 -9.15 -10.80
CA TRP A 34 -2.99 -8.41 -11.02
C TRP A 34 -3.19 -6.94 -11.42
N ALA A 35 -4.41 -6.54 -11.80
CA ALA A 35 -4.71 -5.23 -12.38
C ALA A 35 -5.18 -4.17 -11.36
N GLN A 36 -5.64 -4.54 -10.16
CA GLN A 36 -6.31 -3.59 -9.27
C GLN A 36 -6.10 -3.84 -7.78
N VAL A 37 -4.85 -4.11 -7.40
CA VAL A 37 -4.48 -4.20 -5.99
C VAL A 37 -4.44 -2.79 -5.37
N VAL A 38 -5.37 -2.55 -4.44
CA VAL A 38 -5.35 -1.37 -3.58
C VAL A 38 -4.21 -1.53 -2.57
N ARG A 39 -3.33 -0.53 -2.48
CA ARG A 39 -2.15 -0.56 -1.59
C ARG A 39 -2.35 0.38 -0.41
N LEU A 40 -2.19 -0.13 0.81
CA LEU A 40 -2.12 0.69 2.03
C LEU A 40 -0.67 0.97 2.38
N ARG A 41 -0.22 2.22 2.26
CA ARG A 41 1.19 2.61 2.43
C ARG A 41 1.32 3.97 3.10
N HIS A 42 2.46 4.19 3.75
CA HIS A 42 2.90 5.53 4.16
C HIS A 42 3.84 6.08 3.09
N LEU A 43 3.50 7.22 2.48
CA LEU A 43 4.34 7.85 1.46
C LEU A 43 5.45 8.67 2.13
N TYR A 44 6.66 8.11 2.20
CA TYR A 44 7.83 8.78 2.79
C TYR A 44 8.57 9.64 1.75
N ALA A 45 8.54 10.95 1.91
CA ALA A 45 9.28 11.89 1.06
C ALA A 45 10.74 11.97 1.51
N THR A 46 11.68 11.70 0.60
CA THR A 46 13.09 11.49 0.91
C THR A 46 13.81 12.76 1.39
N ARG A 47 13.71 13.85 0.63
CA ARG A 47 14.46 15.09 0.94
C ARG A 47 13.91 15.96 2.08
N PRO A 48 12.62 15.94 2.45
CA PRO A 48 12.22 16.45 3.77
C PRO A 48 12.32 15.39 4.88
N GLY A 49 12.47 14.10 4.54
CA GLY A 49 12.54 13.01 5.51
C GLY A 49 11.25 12.79 6.29
N MET A 50 10.09 12.97 5.65
CA MET A 50 8.78 12.96 6.31
C MET A 50 7.76 12.10 5.56
N HIS A 51 6.84 11.48 6.32
CA HIS A 51 5.66 10.82 5.79
C HIS A 51 4.58 11.86 5.49
N LEU A 52 4.05 11.85 4.27
CA LEU A 52 2.88 12.64 3.89
C LEU A 52 1.70 12.23 4.77
N LEU A 53 1.00 13.22 5.32
CA LEU A 53 -0.22 13.01 6.10
C LEU A 53 -1.29 14.02 5.72
N ILE A 54 -2.55 13.60 5.88
CA ILE A 54 -3.72 14.47 5.82
C ILE A 54 -4.20 14.61 7.26
N SER A 55 -4.14 15.82 7.82
CA SER A 55 -4.65 16.07 9.18
C SER A 55 -6.17 15.89 9.22
N GLU A 56 -6.73 15.76 10.42
CA GLU A 56 -8.18 15.73 10.63
C GLU A 56 -8.91 16.93 9.98
N GLY A 57 -8.30 18.13 10.07
CA GLY A 57 -8.79 19.34 9.41
C GLY A 57 -8.64 19.36 7.88
N GLY A 58 -7.99 18.36 7.27
CA GLY A 58 -7.77 18.26 5.82
C GLY A 58 -6.51 18.97 5.32
N GLN A 59 -5.63 19.45 6.20
CA GLN A 59 -4.37 20.05 5.80
C GLN A 59 -3.35 18.97 5.43
N ILE A 60 -2.62 19.21 4.33
CA ILE A 60 -1.51 18.34 3.93
C ILE A 60 -0.26 18.75 4.70
N ARG A 61 0.35 17.80 5.42
CA ARG A 61 1.56 18.02 6.24
C ARG A 61 2.54 16.85 6.10
N GLY A 62 3.69 16.99 6.74
CA GLY A 62 4.65 15.90 6.95
C GLY A 62 4.75 15.49 8.42
N SER A 63 5.05 14.21 8.66
CA SER A 63 5.41 13.67 9.98
C SER A 63 6.70 12.85 9.90
N ALA A 64 7.60 13.02 10.87
CA ALA A 64 8.82 12.22 10.96
C ALA A 64 8.53 10.72 11.15
N VAL A 65 7.42 10.37 11.80
CA VAL A 65 7.01 8.99 12.10
C VAL A 65 5.72 8.60 11.36
N GLN A 66 5.47 7.30 11.25
CA GLN A 66 4.18 6.79 10.76
C GLN A 66 3.07 7.12 11.77
N THR A 67 1.91 7.55 11.28
CA THR A 67 0.72 7.87 12.06
C THR A 67 -0.51 7.35 11.33
N LEU A 68 -1.65 7.24 12.02
CA LEU A 68 -2.91 6.86 11.38
C LEU A 68 -3.28 7.80 10.22
N HIS A 69 -2.97 9.09 10.37
CA HIS A 69 -3.20 10.14 9.39
C HIS A 69 -2.23 10.12 8.20
N SER A 70 -1.08 9.42 8.32
CA SER A 70 -0.12 9.23 7.24
C SER A 70 -0.31 7.93 6.47
N LEU A 71 -1.30 7.11 6.85
CA LEU A 71 -1.67 5.92 6.10
C LEU A 71 -2.54 6.30 4.89
N MET A 72 -2.06 5.97 3.70
CA MET A 72 -2.70 6.27 2.43
C MET A 72 -3.18 5.00 1.75
N GLU A 73 -4.39 5.05 1.21
CA GLU A 73 -4.90 4.13 0.21
C GLU A 73 -4.48 4.61 -1.17
N ILE A 74 -3.67 3.82 -1.88
CA ILE A 74 -3.26 4.07 -3.25
C ILE A 74 -4.06 3.14 -4.15
N ARG A 75 -5.03 3.70 -4.86
CA ARG A 75 -5.97 2.97 -5.70
C ARG A 75 -5.65 3.19 -7.19
N PRO A 76 -5.39 2.14 -7.96
CA PRO A 76 -5.25 2.26 -9.42
C PRO A 76 -6.58 2.67 -10.07
N VAL A 77 -6.55 3.71 -10.90
CA VAL A 77 -7.70 4.20 -11.68
C VAL A 77 -7.53 4.00 -13.18
N GLY A 78 -6.38 3.47 -13.59
CA GLY A 78 -6.05 3.11 -14.96
C GLY A 78 -4.56 2.75 -15.09
N PRO A 79 -4.09 2.41 -16.30
CA PRO A 79 -2.68 2.08 -16.52
C PRO A 79 -1.76 3.22 -16.06
N GLY A 80 -0.87 2.92 -15.11
CA GLY A 80 0.06 3.89 -14.53
C GLY A 80 -0.56 5.07 -13.79
N ARG A 81 -1.88 5.05 -13.54
CA ARG A 81 -2.62 6.15 -12.88
C ARG A 81 -3.23 5.71 -11.57
N VAL A 82 -3.11 6.55 -10.55
CA VAL A 82 -3.59 6.29 -9.19
C VAL A 82 -4.37 7.47 -8.64
N ALA A 83 -5.34 7.17 -7.78
CA ALA A 83 -5.88 8.11 -6.80
C ALA A 83 -5.29 7.76 -5.43
N ILE A 84 -4.96 8.79 -4.65
CA ILE A 84 -4.37 8.63 -3.31
C ILE A 84 -5.34 9.20 -2.29
N ARG A 85 -5.73 8.42 -1.28
CA ARG A 85 -6.72 8.80 -0.27
C ARG A 85 -6.21 8.52 1.14
N GLY A 86 -6.31 9.50 2.04
CA GLY A 86 -6.03 9.29 3.46
C GLY A 86 -7.04 8.33 4.07
N VAL A 87 -6.57 7.25 4.68
CA VAL A 87 -7.45 6.21 5.25
C VAL A 87 -8.25 6.77 6.43
N ALA A 88 -7.56 7.42 7.37
CA ALA A 88 -8.19 7.96 8.59
C ALA A 88 -9.16 9.11 8.29
N THR A 89 -8.85 9.96 7.31
CA THR A 89 -9.61 11.19 7.03
C THR A 89 -10.63 11.03 5.93
N ALA A 90 -10.62 9.91 5.21
CA ALA A 90 -11.46 9.65 4.06
C ALA A 90 -11.30 10.64 2.88
N ARG A 91 -10.27 11.50 2.89
CA ARG A 91 -10.04 12.57 1.91
C ARG A 91 -9.01 12.17 0.86
N PHE A 92 -9.28 12.52 -0.39
CA PHE A 92 -8.33 12.42 -1.50
C PHE A 92 -7.24 13.48 -1.36
N LEU A 93 -6.01 13.10 -1.69
CA LEU A 93 -4.91 14.00 -1.93
C LEU A 93 -5.07 14.57 -3.34
N CYS A 94 -5.06 15.89 -3.46
CA CYS A 94 -5.23 16.60 -4.72
C CYS A 94 -4.18 17.70 -4.86
N ILE A 95 -3.95 18.15 -6.09
CA ILE A 95 -2.94 19.15 -6.41
C ILE A 95 -3.50 20.17 -7.41
N GLU A 96 -3.27 21.45 -7.14
CA GLU A 96 -3.58 22.55 -8.04
C GLU A 96 -2.51 22.68 -9.14
N ASP A 97 -2.77 23.50 -10.16
CA ASP A 97 -1.85 23.75 -11.28
C ASP A 97 -0.56 24.49 -10.86
N ASP A 98 -0.61 25.26 -9.78
CA ASP A 98 0.57 25.86 -9.14
C ASP A 98 1.35 24.85 -8.26
N GLY A 99 0.87 23.61 -8.15
CA GLY A 99 1.39 22.52 -7.34
C GLY A 99 1.11 22.60 -5.84
N THR A 100 0.18 23.46 -5.42
CA THR A 100 -0.34 23.50 -4.05
C THR A 100 -1.14 22.25 -3.75
N LEU A 101 -0.80 21.59 -2.64
CA LEU A 101 -1.48 20.37 -2.21
C LEU A 101 -2.67 20.70 -1.32
N TYR A 102 -3.79 20.06 -1.60
CA TYR A 102 -4.99 20.16 -0.79
C TYR A 102 -5.64 18.79 -0.64
N SER A 103 -6.71 18.73 0.16
CA SER A 103 -7.50 17.51 0.29
C SER A 103 -8.98 17.76 0.06
N SER A 104 -9.65 16.77 -0.54
CA SER A 104 -11.08 16.84 -0.86
C SER A 104 -11.78 15.53 -0.49
N HIS A 105 -13.04 15.61 -0.07
CA HIS A 105 -13.88 14.42 0.13
C HIS A 105 -14.30 13.78 -1.19
N ALA A 106 -14.37 14.56 -2.27
CA ALA A 106 -14.69 14.09 -3.62
C ALA A 106 -13.43 14.04 -4.48
N CYS A 107 -13.27 12.95 -5.23
CA CYS A 107 -12.17 12.79 -6.17
C CYS A 107 -12.47 13.58 -7.46
N SER A 108 -11.79 14.70 -7.65
CA SER A 108 -11.75 15.39 -8.94
C SER A 108 -10.80 14.65 -9.88
N ARG A 109 -11.26 14.35 -11.10
CA ARG A 109 -10.40 13.75 -12.13
C ARG A 109 -9.25 14.70 -12.52
N GLU A 110 -9.44 15.99 -12.31
CA GLU A 110 -8.46 17.00 -12.71
C GLU A 110 -7.29 17.09 -11.74
N ASP A 111 -7.60 17.08 -10.45
CA ASP A 111 -6.61 17.43 -9.43
C ASP A 111 -6.14 16.24 -8.60
N CYS A 112 -6.93 15.15 -8.53
CA CYS A 112 -6.69 14.06 -7.58
C CYS A 112 -6.18 12.76 -8.24
N ILE A 113 -5.91 12.80 -9.55
CA ILE A 113 -5.36 11.67 -10.31
C ILE A 113 -3.90 11.93 -10.65
N PHE A 114 -3.05 10.96 -10.33
CA PHE A 114 -1.61 11.04 -10.53
C PHE A 114 -1.12 9.92 -11.43
N ARG A 115 -0.21 10.23 -12.33
CA ARG A 115 0.65 9.26 -13.02
C ARG A 115 1.75 8.84 -12.05
N GLU A 116 1.79 7.58 -11.68
CA GLU A 116 2.84 6.99 -10.84
C GLU A 116 3.96 6.47 -11.74
N GLN A 117 5.20 6.90 -11.47
CA GLN A 117 6.39 6.40 -12.16
C GLN A 117 7.44 5.99 -11.14
N ILE A 118 8.08 4.85 -11.39
CA ILE A 118 9.21 4.35 -10.62
C ILE A 118 10.48 4.83 -11.31
N LEU A 119 11.31 5.57 -10.58
CA LEU A 119 12.59 6.06 -11.06
C LEU A 119 13.66 4.95 -11.04
N PRO A 120 14.78 5.11 -11.76
CA PRO A 120 15.87 4.13 -11.77
C PRO A 120 16.49 3.83 -10.40
N ASP A 121 16.38 4.78 -9.46
CA ASP A 121 16.83 4.64 -8.07
C ASP A 121 15.82 3.93 -7.15
N GLY A 122 14.67 3.51 -7.69
CA GLY A 122 13.64 2.75 -7.00
C GLY A 122 12.61 3.59 -6.23
N TYR A 123 12.73 4.92 -6.26
CA TYR A 123 11.72 5.80 -5.66
C TYR A 123 10.58 6.08 -6.64
N ASN A 124 9.41 6.37 -6.10
CA ASN A 124 8.25 6.75 -6.89
C ASN A 124 8.15 8.27 -6.99
N ILE A 125 7.74 8.75 -8.16
CA ILE A 125 7.22 10.10 -8.34
C ILE A 125 5.75 10.02 -8.74
N TYR A 126 4.99 11.04 -8.35
CA TYR A 126 3.58 11.19 -8.69
C TYR A 126 3.39 12.51 -9.40
N ILE A 127 2.87 12.46 -10.62
CA ILE A 127 2.68 13.63 -11.49
C ILE A 127 1.19 13.82 -11.70
N SER A 128 0.64 15.02 -11.48
CA SER A 128 -0.75 15.32 -11.84
C SER A 128 -1.04 14.89 -13.28
N ASP A 129 -2.09 14.10 -13.48
CA ASP A 129 -2.46 13.58 -14.80
C ASP A 129 -2.86 14.72 -15.74
N ARG A 130 -3.51 15.77 -15.21
CA ARG A 130 -3.92 16.95 -15.99
C ARG A 130 -2.89 18.06 -15.99
N HIS A 131 -2.37 18.44 -14.83
CA HIS A 131 -1.53 19.64 -14.71
C HIS A 131 -0.05 19.37 -15.04
N GLY A 132 0.38 18.10 -15.03
CA GLY A 132 1.78 17.74 -15.27
C GLY A 132 2.73 18.13 -14.14
N VAL A 133 2.21 18.60 -13.00
CA VAL A 133 3.00 19.04 -11.84
C VAL A 133 3.33 17.86 -10.92
N LEU A 134 4.55 17.86 -10.37
CA LEU A 134 5.01 16.87 -9.41
C LEU A 134 4.41 17.08 -8.01
N LEU A 135 3.90 16.00 -7.42
CA LEU A 135 3.56 15.94 -6.01
C LEU A 135 4.83 16.16 -5.17
N SER A 136 4.82 17.14 -4.26
CA SER A 136 5.95 17.38 -3.34
C SER A 136 5.47 18.02 -2.04
N LEU A 137 6.08 17.64 -0.91
CA LEU A 137 5.85 18.27 0.40
C LEU A 137 6.64 19.58 0.60
N GLY A 138 7.42 20.01 -0.39
CA GLY A 138 8.20 21.25 -0.33
C GLY A 138 7.34 22.49 -0.52
N ASN A 139 7.72 23.58 0.13
CA ASN A 139 7.10 24.90 -0.08
C ASN A 139 7.36 25.39 -1.52
N HIS A 140 6.53 26.32 -2.01
CA HIS A 140 6.66 26.89 -3.35
C HIS A 140 8.10 27.32 -3.71
N ARG A 141 8.80 27.99 -2.77
CA ARG A 141 10.21 28.39 -2.95
C ARG A 141 11.15 27.19 -3.15
N GLN A 142 10.95 26.12 -2.39
CA GLN A 142 11.77 24.90 -2.50
C GLN A 142 11.48 24.19 -3.83
N ARG A 143 10.22 24.18 -4.28
CA ARG A 143 9.83 23.63 -5.59
C ARG A 143 10.48 24.40 -6.74
N LEU A 144 10.45 25.73 -6.71
CA LEU A 144 11.14 26.57 -7.71
C LEU A 144 12.65 26.31 -7.76
N GLN A 145 13.29 26.21 -6.59
CA GLN A 145 14.73 25.90 -6.51
C GLN A 145 15.08 24.50 -7.00
N GLY A 146 14.19 23.52 -6.80
CA GLY A 146 14.36 22.15 -7.31
C GLY A 146 14.22 22.10 -8.83
N LEU A 147 13.30 22.89 -9.39
CA LEU A 147 13.08 22.99 -10.83
C LEU A 147 14.30 23.56 -11.56
N ASP A 148 14.91 24.64 -11.04
CA ASP A 148 16.14 25.24 -11.59
C ASP A 148 17.34 24.26 -11.58
N ARG A 149 17.32 23.27 -10.68
CA ARG A 149 18.38 22.24 -10.58
C ARG A 149 18.08 20.97 -11.38
N GLY A 150 16.90 20.85 -12.00
CA GLY A 150 16.48 19.63 -12.70
C GLY A 150 16.34 18.42 -11.78
N ASP A 151 16.17 18.64 -10.47
CA ASP A 151 16.30 17.61 -9.44
C ASP A 151 14.89 17.28 -8.89
N PRO A 152 14.24 16.16 -9.28
CA PRO A 152 12.89 15.81 -8.83
C PRO A 152 12.85 15.33 -7.38
N ALA A 153 13.92 15.52 -6.62
CA ALA A 153 14.12 14.78 -5.41
C ALA A 153 13.32 15.30 -4.20
N LEU A 154 12.75 16.50 -4.29
CA LEU A 154 11.69 16.91 -3.36
C LEU A 154 10.36 16.20 -3.63
N ALA A 155 10.21 15.55 -4.79
CA ALA A 155 9.04 14.81 -5.25
C ALA A 155 9.22 13.28 -5.24
N GLN A 156 10.37 12.80 -4.74
CA GLN A 156 10.63 11.36 -4.58
C GLN A 156 10.00 10.82 -3.30
N PHE A 157 9.21 9.76 -3.44
CA PHE A 157 8.54 9.07 -2.37
C PHE A 157 8.92 7.58 -2.33
N LEU A 158 9.07 7.06 -1.11
CA LEU A 158 9.18 5.64 -0.84
C LEU A 158 7.85 5.14 -0.21
N PRO A 159 7.06 4.29 -0.89
CA PRO A 159 5.85 3.71 -0.31
C PRO A 159 6.21 2.65 0.75
N ARG A 160 6.11 3.02 2.02
CA ARG A 160 6.45 2.13 3.15
C ARG A 160 5.24 1.33 3.62
N ILE A 161 5.44 0.06 3.98
CA ILE A 161 4.43 -0.73 4.68
C ILE A 161 4.13 -0.12 6.05
N SER A 162 2.89 -0.29 6.51
CA SER A 162 2.52 0.17 7.85
C SER A 162 3.14 -0.74 8.90
N THR A 163 3.75 -0.13 9.91
CA THR A 163 4.22 -0.81 11.12
C THR A 163 3.32 -0.49 12.32
N LEU A 164 2.16 0.12 12.08
CA LEU A 164 1.18 0.40 13.11
C LEU A 164 0.34 -0.86 13.37
N ASN A 165 0.21 -1.24 14.65
CA ASN A 165 -0.52 -2.44 15.07
C ASN A 165 -2.05 -2.35 14.85
N GLN A 166 -2.56 -1.20 14.39
CA GLN A 166 -3.97 -0.92 14.17
C GLN A 166 -4.16 -0.46 12.71
N ILE A 167 -4.39 -1.40 11.80
CA ILE A 167 -4.85 -1.07 10.44
C ILE A 167 -6.36 -1.30 10.43
N PRO A 168 -7.18 -0.25 10.29
CA PRO A 168 -8.61 -0.44 10.08
C PRO A 168 -8.81 -1.20 8.76
N SER A 169 -9.41 -2.38 8.82
CA SER A 169 -9.77 -3.17 7.64
C SER A 169 -10.67 -2.33 6.71
N PRO A 170 -10.44 -2.34 5.40
CA PRO A 170 -11.29 -1.63 4.44
C PRO A 170 -12.65 -2.33 4.35
N GLY A 171 -13.60 -1.95 5.21
CA GLY A 171 -14.95 -2.51 5.21
C GLY A 171 -15.75 -2.44 6.52
N ALA A 172 -15.18 -1.96 7.63
CA ALA A 172 -15.94 -1.84 8.87
C ALA A 172 -16.91 -0.64 8.82
N LYS A 173 -18.23 -0.92 8.80
CA LYS A 173 -19.26 0.09 9.06
C LYS A 173 -19.13 0.55 10.52
N ILE A 174 -18.96 1.85 10.72
CA ILE A 174 -18.92 2.48 12.04
C ILE A 174 -20.33 2.40 12.62
N GLY A 175 -20.51 1.49 13.59
CA GLY A 175 -21.63 1.55 14.51
C GLY A 175 -21.25 2.49 15.66
N ASP A 176 -22.11 3.47 15.92
CA ASP A 176 -22.06 4.35 17.07
C ASP A 176 -21.80 3.56 18.36
N HIS A 177 -20.85 4.01 19.17
CA HIS A 177 -21.04 4.18 20.61
C HIS A 177 -19.84 4.90 21.23
N MET A 178 -19.98 6.21 21.36
CA MET A 178 -19.30 7.00 22.37
C MET A 178 -19.80 6.57 23.75
N LYS A 179 -18.94 5.95 24.58
CA LYS A 179 -19.05 6.02 26.05
C LYS A 179 -17.65 6.04 26.67
N GLU A 180 -17.36 7.19 27.23
CA GLU A 180 -16.36 7.45 28.26
C GLU A 180 -16.61 6.55 29.47
N ALA A 181 -15.56 5.92 30.01
CA ALA A 181 -15.62 5.28 31.33
C ALA A 181 -14.25 5.32 32.01
N LYS A 182 -14.27 5.93 33.20
CA LYS A 182 -13.24 6.00 34.23
C LYS A 182 -12.69 4.62 34.63
N THR A 183 -11.42 4.64 35.01
CA THR A 183 -10.69 3.68 35.86
C THR A 183 -11.47 3.28 37.12
N GLU A 184 -11.65 1.98 37.36
CA GLU A 184 -11.56 1.27 38.66
C GLU A 184 -11.26 -0.24 38.40
N GLU A 185 -10.17 -0.76 38.99
CA GLU A 185 -9.82 -2.19 39.18
C GLU A 185 -10.56 -2.74 40.44
N PRO A 186 -10.67 -4.06 40.80
CA PRO A 186 -9.72 -5.15 40.55
C PRO A 186 -10.30 -6.60 40.40
N VAL A 187 -9.39 -7.58 40.31
CA VAL A 187 -9.46 -9.01 40.76
C VAL A 187 -9.78 -10.10 39.72
N ASP A 188 -8.73 -10.90 39.49
CA ASP A 188 -8.60 -12.32 39.18
C ASP A 188 -9.58 -13.00 38.20
N THR A 189 -9.01 -13.58 37.14
CA THR A 189 -8.88 -15.03 36.89
C THR A 189 -8.74 -15.27 35.39
N ILE A 190 -7.62 -15.81 34.90
CA ILE A 190 -7.56 -17.11 34.17
C ILE A 190 -6.11 -17.41 33.75
N ASP A 191 -5.80 -18.68 33.87
CA ASP A 191 -4.53 -19.34 33.65
C ASP A 191 -4.20 -19.54 32.15
N SER A 192 -2.89 -19.73 31.88
CA SER A 192 -2.24 -20.52 30.83
C SER A 192 -2.79 -20.56 29.40
N PHE A 193 -1.93 -20.32 28.41
CA PHE A 193 -1.43 -21.36 27.48
C PHE A 193 -0.43 -20.74 26.47
N GLY A 194 0.70 -21.42 26.26
CA GLY A 194 1.39 -21.37 24.96
C GLY A 194 2.76 -20.72 24.91
N LYS A 195 3.72 -21.24 25.67
CA LYS A 195 5.15 -21.12 25.40
C LYS A 195 5.47 -21.73 24.03
N PHE A 196 5.94 -20.93 23.07
CA PHE A 196 6.76 -21.42 21.97
C PHE A 196 8.09 -20.67 21.94
N SER A 197 9.05 -21.24 22.68
CA SER A 197 10.46 -21.07 22.38
C SER A 197 10.77 -21.99 21.21
N GLN A 198 10.88 -21.47 20.00
CA GLN A 198 11.64 -22.13 18.95
C GLN A 198 12.69 -21.17 18.45
N ILE A 199 13.88 -21.38 19.01
CA ILE A 199 15.17 -20.97 18.47
C ILE A 199 15.27 -21.63 17.09
N ILE A 200 15.19 -20.85 16.02
CA ILE A 200 15.57 -21.32 14.69
C ILE A 200 17.07 -21.05 14.56
N ASP A 201 17.85 -22.11 14.79
CA ASP A 201 19.26 -22.14 14.41
C ASP A 201 19.35 -22.01 12.88
N SER A 202 19.99 -20.94 12.42
CA SER A 202 20.35 -20.76 11.00
C SER A 202 21.52 -21.69 10.66
N PRO A 203 21.41 -22.58 9.66
CA PRO A 203 22.55 -23.40 9.25
C PRO A 203 23.58 -22.54 8.50
N SER A 204 24.77 -22.51 9.07
CA SER A 204 26.05 -22.10 8.51
C SER A 204 26.26 -22.60 7.06
N PHE A 205 26.58 -21.68 6.15
CA PHE A 205 27.12 -22.00 4.83
C PHE A 205 28.65 -21.85 4.86
N HIS A 206 29.34 -22.96 5.08
CA HIS A 206 30.73 -23.15 4.64
C HIS A 206 30.71 -24.00 3.36
N LYS A 207 30.99 -23.36 2.21
CA LYS A 207 31.72 -23.98 1.08
C LYS A 207 32.00 -22.95 -0.02
N ARG A 208 33.22 -22.41 -0.03
CA ARG A 208 34.24 -22.60 -1.08
C ARG A 208 35.54 -21.94 -0.65
#